data_AF-A0A4Q5QZD8-F1
#
_entry.id   AF-A0A4Q5QZD8-F1
#
_cell.length_a   1.000
_cell.length_b   1.000
_cell.length_c   1.000
_cell.angle_alpha   90.00
_cell.angle_beta   90.00
_cell.angle_gamma   90.00
#
_symmetry.space_group_name_H-M   'P 1'
#
loop_
_entity.id
_entity.type
_entity.pdbx_description
1 polymer ?
#
loop_
_entity_poly.entity_id
_entity_poly.type
_entity_poly.pdbx_seq_one_letter_code
_entity_poly.pdbx_strand_id
1 'polypeptide(L)'
;MTTPILDLQAIEAEVRPLLLAGRGREVEMRVRPWLTNGTGPVALWALLAQALRVQGRVQEARPIQEMLVDALPGHLSTRFDLSETLLLLGEFKRGWREYSHRYSLAHTTRIERKVQRPRWDGRAIPGQTLLIHDEQGYGDTFQFIRMVAWAKARSQATVVLEINHETASLARRMAGFDAITLRG
;
A
#
# COMPACT_ATOMS: atom_id res chain seq x y z
N MET A 1 6.63 33.14 29.22
CA MET A 1 6.65 32.49 27.88
C MET A 1 5.22 32.11 27.55
N THR A 2 4.65 32.68 26.49
CA THR A 2 3.30 32.35 26.00
C THR A 2 3.32 30.94 25.44
N THR A 3 2.47 30.05 25.94
CA THR A 3 2.24 28.74 25.31
C THR A 3 1.74 29.00 23.89
N PRO A 4 2.43 28.51 22.85
CA PRO A 4 1.98 28.73 21.48
C PRO A 4 0.58 28.11 21.33
N ILE A 5 -0.35 28.86 20.74
CA ILE A 5 -1.70 28.38 20.45
C ILE A 5 -1.60 27.38 19.29
N LEU A 6 -2.23 26.23 19.46
CA LEU A 6 -2.26 25.20 18.43
C LEU A 6 -3.12 25.65 17.23
N ASP A 7 -2.47 26.00 16.13
CA ASP A 7 -3.11 26.19 14.82
C ASP A 7 -2.81 24.96 13.94
N LEU A 8 -3.78 24.04 13.89
CA LEU A 8 -3.62 22.79 13.15
C LEU A 8 -3.46 23.02 11.64
N GLN A 9 -4.19 23.99 11.08
CA GLN A 9 -4.17 24.25 9.64
C GLN A 9 -2.82 24.85 9.23
N ALA A 10 -2.29 25.79 10.02
CA ALA A 10 -0.97 26.36 9.77
C ALA A 10 0.13 25.29 9.84
N ILE A 11 0.10 24.40 10.84
CA ILE A 11 1.06 23.31 10.97
C ILE A 11 0.97 22.36 9.77
N GLU A 12 -0.24 21.92 9.40
CA GLU A 12 -0.44 21.04 8.25
C GLU A 12 0.07 21.65 6.94
N ALA A 13 -0.22 22.94 6.71
CA ALA A 13 0.24 23.65 5.53
C ALA A 13 1.77 23.76 5.49
N GLU A 14 2.42 23.96 6.64
CA GLU A 14 3.88 24.03 6.74
C GLU A 14 4.56 22.68 6.49
N VAL A 15 4.02 21.58 7.06
CA VAL A 15 4.71 20.28 7.02
C VAL A 15 4.42 19.47 5.76
N ARG A 16 3.32 19.72 5.06
CA ARG A 16 2.93 18.93 3.87
C ARG A 16 3.98 18.98 2.75
N PRO A 17 4.56 20.13 2.38
CA PRO A 17 5.66 20.17 1.41
C PRO A 17 6.91 19.42 1.89
N LEU A 18 7.19 19.43 3.20
CA LEU A 18 8.33 18.71 3.78
C LEU A 18 8.15 17.20 3.66
N LEU A 19 6.93 16.68 3.91
CA LEU A 19 6.61 15.27 3.70
C LEU A 19 6.80 14.85 2.24
N LEU A 20 6.30 15.65 1.29
CA LEU A 20 6.47 15.39 -0.15
C LEU A 20 7.95 15.39 -0.58
N ALA A 21 8.78 16.20 0.09
CA ALA A 21 10.22 16.25 -0.12
C ALA A 21 11.00 15.18 0.67
N GLY A 22 10.33 14.26 1.37
CA GLY A 22 10.98 13.24 2.21
C GLY A 22 11.68 13.78 3.46
N ARG A 23 11.46 15.05 3.82
CA ARG A 23 12.11 15.75 4.96
C ARG A 23 11.42 15.40 6.29
N GLY A 24 11.28 14.11 6.58
CA GLY A 24 10.53 13.62 7.75
C GLY A 24 11.06 14.10 9.09
N ARG A 25 12.38 14.24 9.25
CA ARG A 25 12.98 14.75 10.49
C ARG A 25 12.49 16.15 10.84
N GLU A 26 12.28 16.99 9.84
CA GLU A 26 11.82 18.36 10.03
C GLU A 26 10.33 18.45 10.33
N VAL A 27 9.54 17.53 9.79
CA VAL A 27 8.14 17.36 10.15
C VAL A 27 8.03 16.92 11.60
N GLU A 28 8.82 15.92 11.99
CA GLU A 28 8.85 15.41 13.36
C GLU A 28 9.23 16.50 14.37
N MET A 29 10.24 17.32 14.09
CA MET A 29 10.63 18.44 14.97
C MET A 29 9.50 19.46 15.18
N ARG A 30 8.66 19.67 14.18
CA ARG A 30 7.53 20.62 14.23
C ARG A 30 6.31 20.04 14.94
N VAL A 31 6.07 18.74 14.77
CA VAL A 31 4.86 18.07 15.26
C VAL A 31 5.03 17.53 16.68
N ARG A 32 6.20 16.94 17.00
CA ARG A 32 6.44 16.25 18.28
C ARG A 32 6.23 17.14 19.52
N PRO A 33 6.56 18.44 19.53
CA PRO A 33 6.26 19.32 20.69
C PRO A 33 4.78 19.40 21.05
N TRP A 34 3.88 19.19 20.09
CA TRP A 34 2.43 19.22 20.31
C TRP A 34 1.86 17.90 20.83
N LEU A 35 2.69 16.86 20.95
CA LEU A 35 2.31 15.49 21.31
C LEU A 35 3.02 14.99 22.58
N THR A 36 3.76 15.85 23.27
CA THR A 36 4.66 15.46 24.38
C THR A 36 3.96 14.78 25.55
N ASN A 37 2.67 15.06 25.76
CA ASN A 37 1.88 14.50 26.85
C ASN A 37 1.11 13.24 26.44
N GLY A 38 1.37 12.69 25.24
CA GLY A 38 0.60 11.56 24.70
C GLY A 38 -0.83 11.92 24.28
N THR A 39 -1.21 13.20 24.40
CA THR A 39 -2.49 13.75 23.98
C THR A 39 -2.28 14.75 22.86
N GLY A 40 -3.22 14.82 21.92
CA GLY A 40 -3.16 15.75 20.80
C GLY A 40 -4.15 15.37 19.69
N PRO A 41 -4.39 16.27 18.72
CA PRO A 41 -5.27 15.98 17.59
C PRO A 41 -4.77 14.77 16.80
N VAL A 42 -5.71 13.94 16.36
CA VAL A 42 -5.46 12.76 15.51
C VAL A 42 -4.66 13.13 14.25
N ALA A 43 -4.90 14.30 13.68
CA ALA A 43 -4.16 14.80 12.51
C ALA A 43 -2.65 14.97 12.77
N LEU A 44 -2.25 15.45 13.96
CA LEU A 44 -0.83 15.57 14.31
C LEU A 44 -0.18 14.20 14.49
N TRP A 45 -0.89 13.23 15.05
CA TRP A 45 -0.42 11.84 15.12
C TRP A 45 -0.25 11.23 13.72
N ALA A 46 -1.16 11.51 12.79
CA ALA A 46 -1.05 11.08 11.40
C ALA A 46 0.17 11.70 10.68
N LEU A 47 0.47 12.98 10.94
CA LEU A 47 1.67 13.64 10.42
C LEU A 47 2.94 13.04 11.01
N LEU A 48 2.97 12.74 12.32
CA LEU A 48 4.11 12.09 12.97
C LEU A 48 4.34 10.68 12.40
N ALA A 49 3.29 9.89 12.21
CA ALA A 49 3.41 8.56 11.61
C ALA A 49 4.02 8.63 10.20
N GLN A 50 3.54 9.54 9.35
CA GLN A 50 4.11 9.77 8.01
C GLN A 50 5.57 10.21 8.08
N ALA A 51 5.91 11.13 9.00
CA ALA A 51 7.27 11.61 9.21
C ALA A 51 8.24 10.48 9.61
N LEU A 52 7.80 9.55 10.46
CA LEU A 52 8.58 8.38 10.85
C LEU A 52 8.74 7.40 9.68
N ARG A 53 7.68 7.17 8.89
CA ARG A 53 7.73 6.30 7.72
C ARG A 53 8.72 6.77 6.66
N VAL A 54 8.71 8.06 6.30
CA VAL A 54 9.67 8.59 5.30
C VAL A 54 11.12 8.53 5.80
N GLN A 55 11.34 8.46 7.11
CA GLN A 55 12.66 8.24 7.72
C GLN A 55 13.05 6.74 7.80
N GLY A 56 12.19 5.82 7.33
CA GLY A 56 12.40 4.37 7.49
C GLY A 56 12.16 3.84 8.91
N ARG A 57 11.70 4.68 9.84
CA ARG A 57 11.44 4.34 11.25
C ARG A 57 10.07 3.66 11.41
N VAL A 58 9.85 2.61 10.62
CA VAL A 58 8.56 1.93 10.48
C VAL A 58 8.11 1.21 11.76
N GLN A 59 9.05 0.74 12.58
CA GLN A 59 8.74 0.14 13.89
C GLN A 59 8.08 1.14 14.83
N GLU A 60 8.52 2.41 14.80
CA GLU A 60 7.96 3.48 15.63
C GLU A 60 6.64 4.02 15.05
N ALA A 61 6.48 4.00 13.73
CA ALA A 61 5.23 4.41 13.07
C ALA A 61 4.07 3.44 13.37
N ARG A 62 4.34 2.13 13.46
CA ARG A 62 3.31 1.09 13.65
C ARG A 62 2.34 1.37 14.80
N PRO A 63 2.77 1.55 16.06
CA PRO A 63 1.83 1.75 17.18
C PRO A 63 0.97 3.02 17.01
N ILE A 64 1.52 4.07 16.37
CA ILE A 64 0.76 5.28 16.07
C ILE A 64 -0.31 4.98 15.02
N GLN A 65 0.03 4.25 13.96
CA GLN A 65 -0.92 3.88 12.92
C GLN A 65 -2.00 2.92 13.40
N GLU A 66 -1.68 2.01 14.33
CA GLU A 66 -2.68 1.16 15.00
C GLU A 66 -3.66 2.01 15.80
N MET A 67 -3.17 2.93 16.62
CA MET A 67 -4.01 3.90 17.33
C MET A 67 -4.89 4.74 16.38
N LEU A 68 -4.36 5.18 15.23
CA LEU A 68 -5.12 5.93 14.24
C LEU A 68 -6.25 5.11 13.59
N VAL A 69 -6.02 3.81 13.35
CA VAL A 69 -7.06 2.91 12.82
C VAL A 69 -8.17 2.69 13.84
N ASP A 70 -7.81 2.58 15.12
CA ASP A 70 -8.78 2.41 16.22
C ASP A 70 -9.58 3.70 16.46
N ALA A 71 -8.93 4.87 16.39
CA ALA A 71 -9.56 6.17 16.60
C ALA A 71 -10.45 6.62 15.42
N LEU A 72 -10.21 6.12 14.21
CA LEU A 72 -10.93 6.50 12.99
C LEU A 72 -11.53 5.26 12.30
N PRO A 73 -12.56 4.63 12.90
CA PRO A 73 -13.19 3.45 12.31
C PRO A 73 -13.78 3.78 10.94
N GLY A 74 -13.44 2.96 9.93
CA GLY A 74 -13.90 3.14 8.55
C GLY A 74 -13.04 4.09 7.69
N HIS A 75 -12.03 4.75 8.27
CA HIS A 75 -11.12 5.60 7.51
C HIS A 75 -10.12 4.76 6.71
N LEU A 76 -10.44 4.49 5.45
CA LEU A 76 -9.69 3.55 4.61
C LEU A 76 -8.21 3.94 4.42
N SER A 77 -7.89 5.24 4.42
CA SER A 77 -6.51 5.69 4.25
C SER A 77 -5.62 5.31 5.43
N THR A 78 -6.12 5.33 6.67
CA THR A 78 -5.30 4.95 7.84
C THR A 78 -5.05 3.44 7.85
N ARG A 79 -6.03 2.65 7.41
CA ARG A 79 -5.86 1.20 7.19
C ARG A 79 -4.82 0.91 6.11
N PHE A 80 -4.87 1.66 5.01
CA PHE A 80 -3.90 1.53 3.95
C PHE A 80 -2.49 1.93 4.41
N ASP A 81 -2.33 3.05 5.12
CA ASP A 81 -1.04 3.47 5.67
C ASP A 81 -0.45 2.42 6.64
N LEU A 82 -1.30 1.83 7.51
CA LEU A 82 -0.89 0.75 8.40
C LEU A 82 -0.48 -0.50 7.60
N SER A 83 -1.20 -0.82 6.52
CA SER A 83 -0.93 -1.99 5.70
C SER A 83 0.47 -1.96 5.10
N GLU A 84 0.93 -0.81 4.59
CA GLU A 84 2.27 -0.67 4.04
C GLU A 84 3.35 -0.84 5.12
N THR A 85 3.13 -0.27 6.31
CA THR A 85 4.02 -0.49 7.45
C THR A 85 4.08 -1.96 7.86
N LEU A 86 2.95 -2.65 7.94
CA LEU A 86 2.92 -4.09 8.24
C LEU A 86 3.67 -4.91 7.19
N LEU A 87 3.52 -4.58 5.91
CA LEU A 87 4.24 -5.26 4.83
C LEU A 87 5.75 -5.03 4.92
N LEU A 88 6.20 -3.80 5.23
CA LEU A 88 7.61 -3.48 5.45
C LEU A 88 8.20 -4.21 6.66
N LEU A 89 7.38 -4.50 7.66
CA LEU A 89 7.77 -5.24 8.87
C LEU A 89 7.69 -6.77 8.70
N GLY A 90 7.27 -7.28 7.54
CA GLY A 90 7.14 -8.71 7.28
C GLY A 90 5.85 -9.35 7.82
N GLU A 91 4.91 -8.54 8.33
CA GLU A 91 3.61 -8.99 8.84
C GLU A 91 2.61 -9.25 7.70
N PHE A 92 3.00 -10.10 6.75
CA PHE A 92 2.36 -10.21 5.44
C PHE A 92 0.86 -10.54 5.52
N LYS A 93 0.45 -11.49 6.36
CA LYS A 93 -0.96 -11.91 6.44
C LYS A 93 -1.87 -10.74 6.84
N ARG A 94 -1.44 -9.95 7.83
CA ARG A 94 -2.19 -8.80 8.32
C ARG A 94 -2.06 -7.63 7.34
N GLY A 95 -0.84 -7.37 6.86
CA GLY A 95 -0.54 -6.34 5.87
C GLY A 95 -1.43 -6.47 4.63
N TRP A 96 -1.46 -7.65 3.99
CA TRP A 96 -2.28 -7.87 2.80
C TRP A 96 -3.79 -7.73 3.04
N ARG A 97 -4.28 -8.11 4.22
CA ARG A 97 -5.69 -7.93 4.59
C ARG A 97 -6.05 -6.45 4.75
N GLU A 98 -5.19 -5.64 5.37
CA GLU A 98 -5.45 -4.21 5.46
C GLU A 98 -5.26 -3.54 4.09
N TYR A 99 -4.28 -3.99 3.29
CA TYR A 99 -3.94 -3.45 1.97
C TYR A 99 -5.08 -3.56 0.95
N SER A 100 -5.92 -4.60 1.05
CA SER A 100 -7.07 -4.77 0.14
C SER A 100 -8.10 -3.65 0.24
N HIS A 101 -8.13 -2.88 1.35
CA HIS A 101 -9.01 -1.72 1.48
C HIS A 101 -8.66 -0.58 0.52
N ARG A 102 -7.45 -0.60 -0.06
CA ARG A 102 -7.03 0.41 -1.03
C ARG A 102 -7.95 0.50 -2.23
N TYR A 103 -8.59 -0.59 -2.66
CA TYR A 103 -9.44 -0.56 -3.85
C TYR A 103 -10.64 0.40 -3.69
N SER A 104 -11.04 0.69 -2.45
CA SER A 104 -12.09 1.64 -2.13
C SER A 104 -11.61 3.10 -1.94
N LEU A 105 -10.31 3.39 -2.13
CA LEU A 105 -9.77 4.75 -2.11
C LEU A 105 -9.88 5.42 -3.48
N ALA A 106 -10.24 6.70 -3.50
CA ALA A 106 -10.52 7.45 -4.74
C ALA A 106 -9.39 7.44 -5.77
N HIS A 107 -8.12 7.37 -5.34
CA HIS A 107 -6.95 7.36 -6.21
C HIS A 107 -6.62 5.98 -6.82
N THR A 108 -7.27 4.92 -6.35
CA THR A 108 -7.05 3.50 -6.72
C THR A 108 -8.34 2.83 -7.23
N THR A 109 -9.51 3.44 -7.08
CA THR A 109 -10.77 2.94 -7.65
C THR A 109 -10.70 2.76 -9.18
N ARG A 110 -9.88 3.56 -9.88
CA ARG A 110 -9.63 3.39 -11.32
C ARG A 110 -8.68 2.22 -11.64
N ILE A 111 -7.85 1.82 -10.67
CA ILE A 111 -6.90 0.72 -10.77
C ILE A 111 -7.60 -0.63 -10.50
N GLU A 112 -8.66 -0.62 -9.69
CA GLU A 112 -9.55 -1.76 -9.54
C GLU A 112 -10.22 -2.07 -10.89
N ARG A 113 -9.63 -2.99 -11.66
CA ARG A 113 -10.39 -3.69 -12.68
C ARG A 113 -11.52 -4.38 -11.95
N LYS A 114 -12.76 -3.98 -12.25
CA LYS A 114 -13.97 -4.73 -11.93
C LYS A 114 -14.01 -6.01 -12.78
N VAL A 115 -13.00 -6.87 -12.64
CA VAL A 115 -13.08 -8.23 -13.17
C VAL A 115 -14.24 -8.85 -12.41
N GLN A 116 -15.35 -9.12 -13.10
CA GLN A 116 -16.56 -9.70 -12.48
C GLN A 116 -16.38 -11.17 -12.08
N ARG A 117 -15.15 -11.60 -11.81
CA ARG A 117 -14.78 -12.97 -11.47
C ARG A 117 -14.18 -12.98 -10.06
N PRO A 118 -14.37 -14.07 -9.30
CA PRO A 118 -13.82 -14.17 -7.96
C PRO A 118 -12.28 -14.10 -7.99
N ARG A 119 -11.70 -13.43 -7.00
CA ARG A 119 -10.25 -13.46 -6.79
C ARG A 119 -9.84 -14.87 -6.39
N TRP A 120 -8.72 -15.34 -6.96
CA TRP A 120 -8.13 -16.61 -6.56
C TRP A 120 -7.65 -16.53 -5.11
N ASP A 121 -8.06 -17.50 -4.30
CA ASP A 121 -7.75 -17.59 -2.87
C ASP A 121 -6.54 -18.48 -2.56
N GLY A 122 -5.85 -18.93 -3.61
CA GLY A 122 -4.66 -19.77 -3.48
C GLY A 122 -4.93 -21.28 -3.45
N ARG A 123 -6.18 -21.76 -3.62
CA ARG A 123 -6.48 -23.20 -3.72
C ARG A 123 -6.24 -23.75 -5.13
N ALA A 124 -6.06 -25.06 -5.26
CA ALA A 124 -6.02 -25.70 -6.58
C ALA A 124 -7.38 -25.57 -7.27
N ILE A 125 -7.35 -25.28 -8.57
CA ILE A 125 -8.49 -25.06 -9.45
C ILE A 125 -8.25 -25.73 -10.81
N PRO A 126 -8.00 -27.06 -10.84
CA PRO A 126 -7.72 -27.78 -12.08
C PRO A 126 -8.88 -27.68 -13.07
N GLY A 127 -8.55 -27.59 -14.37
CA GLY A 127 -9.54 -27.41 -15.45
C GLY A 127 -10.14 -26.00 -15.53
N GLN A 128 -9.81 -25.09 -14.62
CA GLN A 128 -10.21 -23.69 -14.69
C GLN A 128 -9.10 -22.83 -15.30
N THR A 129 -9.44 -21.56 -15.58
CA THR A 129 -8.50 -20.55 -16.05
C THR A 129 -8.21 -19.53 -14.94
N LEU A 130 -6.94 -19.28 -14.67
CA LEU A 130 -6.47 -18.23 -13.79
C LEU A 130 -5.93 -17.06 -14.64
N LEU A 131 -6.64 -15.93 -14.61
CA LEU A 131 -6.13 -14.68 -15.15
C LEU A 131 -5.21 -14.01 -14.13
N ILE A 132 -3.95 -13.77 -14.51
CA ILE A 132 -3.01 -12.94 -13.77
C ILE A 132 -2.80 -11.68 -14.60
N HIS A 133 -3.03 -10.51 -14.01
CA HIS A 133 -2.85 -9.24 -14.70
C HIS A 133 -1.97 -8.30 -13.88
N ASP A 134 -1.25 -7.40 -14.55
CA ASP A 134 -0.57 -6.31 -13.85
C ASP A 134 -1.58 -5.30 -13.29
N GLU A 135 -1.24 -4.70 -12.14
CA GLU A 135 -2.13 -3.78 -11.44
C GLU A 135 -1.50 -2.39 -11.28
N GLN A 136 -0.18 -2.32 -11.11
CA GLN A 136 0.55 -1.10 -10.74
C GLN A 136 1.60 -0.75 -11.81
N GLY A 137 2.68 -0.05 -11.43
CA GLY A 137 3.74 0.36 -12.35
C GLY A 137 4.63 -0.80 -12.81
N TYR A 138 5.50 -0.53 -13.80
CA TYR A 138 6.38 -1.53 -14.38
C TYR A 138 7.31 -2.21 -13.38
N GLY A 139 7.74 -1.50 -12.32
CA GLY A 139 8.57 -2.06 -11.26
C GLY A 139 7.89 -3.24 -10.56
N ASP A 140 6.60 -3.11 -10.23
CA ASP A 140 5.82 -4.19 -9.64
C ASP A 140 5.65 -5.36 -10.61
N THR A 141 5.36 -5.06 -11.88
CA THR A 141 5.28 -6.08 -12.94
C THR A 141 6.57 -6.89 -13.00
N PHE A 142 7.74 -6.24 -13.03
CA PHE A 142 9.04 -6.92 -13.04
C PHE A 142 9.30 -7.71 -11.76
N GLN A 143 8.92 -7.17 -10.61
CA GLN A 143 9.10 -7.84 -9.32
C GLN A 143 8.23 -9.08 -9.18
N PHE A 144 6.99 -9.06 -9.67
CA PHE A 144 6.02 -10.11 -9.43
C PHE A 144 5.84 -11.10 -10.58
N ILE A 145 6.33 -10.80 -11.80
CA ILE A 145 6.21 -11.74 -12.93
C ILE A 145 6.90 -13.09 -12.66
N ARG A 146 7.95 -13.12 -11.84
CA ARG A 146 8.60 -14.37 -11.39
C ARG A 146 7.67 -15.28 -10.56
N MET A 147 6.59 -14.74 -9.99
CA MET A 147 5.64 -15.49 -9.18
C MET A 147 4.61 -16.24 -10.04
N VAL A 148 4.54 -15.96 -11.36
CA VAL A 148 3.58 -16.59 -12.28
C VAL A 148 3.79 -18.11 -12.34
N ALA A 149 5.03 -18.59 -12.41
CA ALA A 149 5.33 -20.03 -12.40
C ALA A 149 4.88 -20.72 -11.10
N TRP A 150 5.10 -20.08 -9.95
CA TRP A 150 4.61 -20.59 -8.67
C TRP A 150 3.09 -20.62 -8.63
N ALA A 151 2.42 -19.57 -9.13
CA ALA A 151 0.97 -19.49 -9.19
C ALA A 151 0.38 -20.60 -10.08
N LYS A 152 0.99 -20.89 -11.23
CA LYS A 152 0.60 -22.01 -12.10
C LYS A 152 0.72 -23.35 -11.38
N ALA A 153 1.89 -23.63 -10.79
CA ALA A 153 2.12 -24.89 -10.08
C ALA A 153 1.13 -25.10 -8.93
N ARG A 154 0.83 -24.03 -8.17
CA ARG A 154 -0.10 -24.07 -7.04
C ARG A 154 -1.57 -24.18 -7.46
N SER A 155 -1.97 -23.43 -8.48
CA SER A 155 -3.36 -23.42 -8.95
C SER A 155 -3.72 -24.65 -9.77
N GLN A 156 -2.76 -25.26 -10.47
CA GLN A 156 -3.02 -26.32 -11.46
C GLN A 156 -4.00 -25.90 -12.57
N ALA A 157 -4.22 -24.60 -12.74
CA ALA A 157 -5.07 -24.01 -13.77
C ALA A 157 -4.29 -23.73 -15.06
N THR A 158 -5.04 -23.50 -16.13
CA THR A 158 -4.54 -22.80 -17.31
C THR A 158 -4.31 -21.34 -16.93
N VAL A 159 -3.08 -20.84 -17.05
CA VAL A 159 -2.73 -19.47 -16.66
C VAL A 159 -2.69 -18.56 -17.87
N VAL A 160 -3.49 -17.50 -17.85
CA VAL A 160 -3.46 -16.41 -18.85
C VAL A 160 -2.83 -15.19 -18.20
N LEU A 161 -1.76 -14.68 -18.81
CA LEU A 161 -1.09 -13.46 -18.38
C LEU A 161 -1.57 -12.27 -19.21
N GLU A 162 -2.20 -11.29 -18.57
CA GLU A 162 -2.49 -9.99 -19.18
C GLU A 162 -1.44 -8.97 -18.72
N ILE A 163 -0.80 -8.29 -19.66
CA ILE A 163 0.30 -7.37 -19.33
C ILE A 163 0.30 -6.14 -20.24
N ASN A 164 0.85 -5.02 -19.74
CA ASN A 164 1.07 -3.83 -20.55
C ASN A 164 2.02 -4.08 -21.73
N HIS A 165 1.78 -3.37 -22.84
CA HIS A 165 2.54 -3.53 -24.09
C HIS A 165 4.05 -3.40 -23.89
N GLU A 166 4.49 -2.46 -23.06
CA GLU A 166 5.91 -2.13 -22.83
C GLU A 166 6.67 -3.26 -22.13
N THR A 167 5.96 -4.14 -21.42
CA THR A 167 6.58 -5.24 -20.65
C THR A 167 6.41 -6.60 -21.33
N ALA A 168 5.73 -6.65 -22.48
CA ALA A 168 5.44 -7.87 -23.22
C ALA A 168 6.69 -8.65 -23.65
N SER A 169 7.74 -7.95 -24.09
CA SER A 169 8.99 -8.58 -24.54
C SER A 169 9.70 -9.31 -23.40
N LEU A 170 9.64 -8.77 -22.18
CA LEU A 170 10.15 -9.42 -20.98
C LEU A 170 9.26 -10.60 -20.58
N ALA A 171 7.95 -10.39 -20.57
CA ALA A 171 7.00 -11.43 -20.15
C ALA A 171 7.08 -12.69 -21.00
N ARG A 172 7.28 -12.55 -22.32
CA ARG A 172 7.45 -13.70 -23.23
C ARG A 172 8.70 -14.54 -22.95
N ARG A 173 9.68 -14.01 -22.22
CA ARG A 173 10.89 -14.76 -21.81
C ARG A 173 10.71 -15.50 -20.48
N MET A 174 9.58 -15.29 -19.79
CA MET A 174 9.28 -15.93 -18.52
C MET A 174 8.53 -17.24 -18.74
N ALA A 175 8.64 -18.17 -17.79
CA ALA A 175 7.88 -19.40 -17.77
C ALA A 175 6.65 -19.28 -16.87
N GLY A 176 5.74 -20.25 -16.97
CA GLY A 176 4.64 -20.41 -16.00
C GLY A 176 3.29 -19.89 -16.44
N PHE A 177 3.09 -19.60 -17.72
CA PHE A 177 1.77 -19.27 -18.29
C PHE A 177 1.50 -20.09 -19.56
N ASP A 178 0.24 -20.15 -19.97
CA ASP A 178 -0.24 -20.88 -21.16
C ASP A 178 -0.61 -19.94 -22.31
N ALA A 179 -1.03 -18.72 -21.98
CA ALA A 179 -1.29 -17.67 -22.97
C ALA A 179 -0.92 -16.30 -22.42
N ILE A 180 -0.63 -15.37 -23.32
CA ILE A 180 -0.38 -13.95 -23.01
C ILE A 180 -1.31 -13.08 -23.84
N THR A 181 -1.92 -12.10 -23.20
CA THR A 181 -2.71 -11.04 -23.86
C THR A 181 -2.16 -9.68 -23.49
N LEU A 182 -2.19 -8.74 -24.43
CA LEU A 182 -1.77 -7.38 -24.17
C LEU A 182 -2.97 -6.55 -23.72
N ARG A 183 -2.74 -5.67 -22.76
CA ARG A 183 -3.75 -4.74 -22.28
C ARG A 183 -4.08 -3.73 -23.37
N GLY A 184 -5.35 -3.70 -23.80
CA GLY A 184 -5.89 -2.68 -24.71
C GLY A 184 -6.11 -1.32 -24.05
#